data_AF-A0A7R9KU34-F1
#
_entry.id   AF-A0A7R9KU34-F1
#
_cell.length_a   1.000
_cell.length_b   1.000
_cell.length_c   1.000
_cell.angle_alpha   90.00
_cell.angle_beta   90.00
_cell.angle_gamma   90.00
#
_symmetry.space_group_name_H-M   'P 1'
#
loop_
_entity.id
_entity.type
_entity.pdbx_description
1 polymer ?
#
loop_
_entity_poly.entity_id
_entity_poly.type
_entity_poly.pdbx_seq_one_letter_code
_entity_poly.pdbx_strand_id
1 'polypeptide(L)'
;MAKGRRVFVVGVGMTKFVRPGVNKLLDYPQMVSEAVTNALNDSRLQYSDVELAAVGYVFGDSTCGQKALYEIGMTGIPIVNVNNNCSTGSTALYLAKNMIAGGLYDCTIAVGFEKMERGALTSKFKDRINPMQSHVGLFYDLYGMEAAPITAQMFGAAGKEHMQRYGTKAEHFGKIAAKNHRHSVNNPYSQFREEHSLEEIMNSPKVYDILTRYQCCPTSDGSAAAILASEDFVRRHNLTEQAVEIVSMQMTTDTPSTFEEKSAIKLIGFDMTKLAAERAFAESGLTPDDIQVIELHDCFSTNELITYEALGLCPVGKGKDLVDSNQNTYGGKYVINPSGGLLSKGHPLGATGLAQCAELNWQLRNIAGARQVAGAKHALQHNIGLGGAVVVAIYRLGFPQNSAQIKTFDETFKKLKTNPDFEFQKLRHEVFKFGTSGLDRTEKREAKIAHAISLGAPRKGKYKNYKQLMEERKAIKTREDDEKEQNSQQIHHKTKIYKQKKQKRNPNGVKGFDYQIGKYRNGVQFVDKKQMKSKNKRK
;
A
#
# COMPACT_ATOMS: atom_id res chain seq x y z
N MET A 1 21.43 -15.95 -26.49
CA MET A 1 21.77 -14.60 -26.00
C MET A 1 22.47 -14.76 -24.66
N ALA A 2 23.56 -14.03 -24.41
CA ALA A 2 24.20 -14.05 -23.09
C ALA A 2 23.19 -13.60 -22.03
N LYS A 3 23.09 -14.33 -20.92
CA LYS A 3 22.21 -13.97 -19.79
C LYS A 3 22.72 -12.64 -19.23
N GLY A 4 21.88 -11.60 -19.22
CA GLY A 4 22.24 -10.28 -18.67
C GLY A 4 22.66 -10.38 -17.20
N ARG A 5 23.25 -9.31 -16.66
CA ARG A 5 23.67 -9.30 -15.24
C ARG A 5 22.49 -9.58 -14.32
N ARG A 6 22.72 -10.31 -13.23
CA ARG A 6 21.73 -10.50 -12.16
C ARG A 6 21.41 -9.15 -11.52
N VAL A 7 20.13 -8.91 -11.25
CA VAL A 7 19.64 -7.66 -10.67
C VAL A 7 18.85 -7.98 -9.41
N PHE A 8 19.11 -7.21 -8.36
CA PHE A 8 18.50 -7.39 -7.05
C PHE A 8 17.79 -6.12 -6.64
N VAL A 9 16.62 -6.26 -6.02
CA VAL A 9 16.02 -5.21 -5.21
C VAL A 9 16.69 -5.28 -3.82
N VAL A 10 17.30 -4.19 -3.39
CA VAL A 10 18.07 -4.12 -2.13
C VAL A 10 17.45 -3.22 -1.08
N GLY A 11 16.48 -2.40 -1.46
CA GLY A 11 15.65 -1.62 -0.54
C GLY A 11 14.33 -1.23 -1.18
N VAL A 12 13.27 -1.21 -0.38
CA VAL A 12 11.92 -0.82 -0.80
C VAL A 12 11.29 0.12 0.22
N GLY A 13 10.45 1.04 -0.25
CA GLY A 13 9.75 1.98 0.60
C GLY A 13 8.45 2.42 -0.05
N MET A 14 7.43 2.69 0.76
CA MET A 14 6.18 3.27 0.27
C MET A 14 5.54 4.13 1.35
N THR A 15 4.67 5.03 0.93
CA THR A 15 3.79 5.77 1.82
C THR A 15 2.57 4.92 2.15
N LYS A 16 1.81 5.33 3.17
CA LYS A 16 0.42 4.89 3.27
C LYS A 16 -0.34 5.39 2.04
N PHE A 17 -1.15 4.55 1.44
CA PHE A 17 -2.09 4.97 0.40
C PHE A 17 -3.31 5.57 1.06
N VAL A 18 -3.68 6.77 0.63
CA VAL A 18 -4.72 7.57 1.28
C VAL A 18 -5.74 8.05 0.27
N ARG A 19 -6.96 8.27 0.75
CA ARG A 19 -8.01 8.84 -0.09
C ARG A 19 -7.58 10.25 -0.56
N PRO A 20 -7.81 10.61 -1.83
CA PRO A 20 -7.39 11.92 -2.33
C PRO A 20 -7.97 13.08 -1.53
N GLY A 21 -7.13 14.08 -1.29
CA GLY A 21 -7.50 15.30 -0.57
C GLY A 21 -7.73 15.14 0.94
N VAL A 22 -7.28 14.04 1.56
CA VAL A 22 -7.29 13.89 3.03
C VAL A 22 -6.25 14.81 3.68
N ASN A 23 -5.05 14.91 3.12
CA ASN A 23 -4.01 15.82 3.59
C ASN A 23 -3.72 16.89 2.53
N LYS A 24 -4.30 18.08 2.69
CA LYS A 24 -4.14 19.19 1.73
C LYS A 24 -2.72 19.77 1.67
N LEU A 25 -1.91 19.49 2.69
CA LEU A 25 -0.52 19.98 2.78
C LEU A 25 0.48 18.98 2.20
N LEU A 26 0.05 17.74 1.91
CA LEU A 26 0.89 16.71 1.31
C LEU A 26 0.73 16.76 -0.21
N ASP A 27 1.82 17.02 -0.93
CA ASP A 27 1.87 16.96 -2.38
C ASP A 27 2.82 15.83 -2.86
N TYR A 28 2.85 15.58 -4.16
CA TYR A 28 3.62 14.48 -4.74
C TYR A 28 5.12 14.51 -4.38
N PRO A 29 5.82 15.67 -4.26
CA PRO A 29 7.22 15.67 -3.85
C PRO A 29 7.41 15.13 -2.43
N GLN A 30 6.52 15.46 -1.49
CA GLN A 30 6.62 14.97 -0.12
C GLN A 30 6.32 13.47 -0.04
N MET A 31 5.34 12.98 -0.81
CA MET A 31 5.07 11.54 -0.90
C MET A 31 6.27 10.77 -1.46
N VAL A 32 6.91 11.31 -2.51
CA VAL A 32 8.15 10.76 -3.06
C VAL A 32 9.28 10.81 -2.04
N SER A 33 9.42 11.92 -1.32
CA SER A 33 10.45 12.07 -0.29
C SER A 33 10.34 10.99 0.78
N GLU A 34 9.13 10.72 1.27
CA GLU A 34 8.88 9.64 2.26
C GLU A 34 9.21 8.25 1.68
N ALA A 35 8.69 7.92 0.50
CA ALA A 35 8.90 6.61 -0.11
C ALA A 35 10.38 6.33 -0.43
N VAL A 36 11.09 7.31 -1.00
CA VAL A 36 12.51 7.21 -1.34
C VAL A 36 13.36 7.14 -0.06
N THR A 37 13.06 7.95 0.95
CA THR A 37 13.76 7.88 2.25
C THR A 37 13.58 6.51 2.89
N ASN A 38 12.36 5.94 2.85
CA ASN A 38 12.11 4.60 3.37
C ASN A 38 12.90 3.53 2.60
N ALA A 39 12.98 3.62 1.26
CA ALA A 39 13.76 2.69 0.45
C ALA A 39 15.27 2.81 0.70
N LEU A 40 15.80 4.04 0.83
CA LEU A 40 17.19 4.31 1.17
C LEU A 40 17.54 3.75 2.55
N ASN A 41 16.71 4.00 3.56
CA ASN A 41 16.87 3.46 4.91
C ASN A 41 16.85 1.92 4.92
N ASP A 42 15.92 1.30 4.18
CA ASP A 42 15.85 -0.15 4.04
C ASP A 42 17.11 -0.72 3.36
N SER A 43 17.63 -0.03 2.34
CA SER A 43 18.87 -0.40 1.64
C SER A 43 20.16 -0.09 2.41
N ARG A 44 20.10 0.80 3.41
CA ARG A 44 21.27 1.40 4.10
C ARG A 44 22.22 2.15 3.16
N LEU A 45 21.70 2.63 2.03
CA LEU A 45 22.44 3.42 1.05
C LEU A 45 22.11 4.91 1.19
N GLN A 46 22.96 5.73 0.60
CA GLN A 46 22.73 7.16 0.42
C GLN A 46 22.20 7.43 -0.99
N TYR A 47 21.50 8.56 -1.17
CA TYR A 47 21.03 8.94 -2.51
C TYR A 47 22.19 9.17 -3.49
N SER A 48 23.37 9.53 -3.00
CA SER A 48 24.60 9.66 -3.79
C SER A 48 25.12 8.34 -4.37
N ASP A 49 24.65 7.19 -3.86
CA ASP A 49 25.02 5.87 -4.39
C ASP A 49 24.18 5.48 -5.62
N VAL A 50 23.10 6.22 -5.91
CA VAL A 50 22.21 5.96 -7.04
C VAL A 50 22.75 6.64 -8.28
N GLU A 51 22.80 5.93 -9.41
CA GLU A 51 23.38 6.43 -10.66
C GLU A 51 22.33 6.79 -11.72
N LEU A 52 21.10 6.28 -11.60
CA LEU A 52 19.96 6.61 -12.48
C LEU A 52 18.63 6.46 -11.73
N ALA A 53 17.68 7.35 -12.03
CA ALA A 53 16.30 7.25 -11.56
C ALA A 53 15.31 7.07 -12.71
N ALA A 54 14.48 6.02 -12.63
CA ALA A 54 13.28 5.85 -13.44
C ALA A 54 12.05 6.24 -12.61
N VAL A 55 11.27 7.21 -13.07
CA VAL A 55 10.18 7.81 -12.30
C VAL A 55 8.85 7.67 -13.04
N GLY A 56 7.91 6.97 -12.43
CA GLY A 56 6.59 6.68 -12.97
C GLY A 56 5.47 7.53 -12.37
N TYR A 57 4.75 8.29 -13.19
CA TYR A 57 3.51 8.96 -12.82
C TYR A 57 2.61 9.13 -14.04
N VAL A 58 1.29 9.17 -13.85
CA VAL A 58 0.32 9.38 -14.95
C VAL A 58 -0.15 10.83 -15.01
N PHE A 59 -0.51 11.42 -13.87
CA PHE A 59 -1.02 12.79 -13.80
C PHE A 59 0.02 13.72 -13.21
N GLY A 60 0.57 14.55 -14.08
CA GLY A 60 1.54 15.59 -13.76
C GLY A 60 2.11 16.14 -15.05
N ASP A 61 2.61 17.37 -15.00
CA ASP A 61 3.32 17.92 -16.14
C ASP A 61 4.62 17.15 -16.38
N SER A 62 5.22 17.35 -17.56
CA SER A 62 6.54 16.81 -17.84
C SER A 62 7.52 17.28 -16.74
N THR A 63 8.43 16.39 -16.34
CA THR A 63 9.47 16.62 -15.33
C THR A 63 9.03 16.66 -13.86
N CYS A 64 7.82 16.20 -13.53
CA CYS A 64 7.42 16.01 -12.13
C CYS A 64 8.37 15.07 -11.36
N GLY A 65 8.99 14.09 -12.01
CA GLY A 65 9.96 13.21 -11.36
C GLY A 65 11.24 13.92 -10.92
N GLN A 66 11.77 14.84 -11.72
CA GLN A 66 12.87 15.73 -11.33
C GLN A 66 12.47 16.57 -10.12
N LYS A 67 11.31 17.25 -10.22
CA LYS A 67 10.82 18.10 -9.13
C LYS A 67 10.66 17.31 -7.82
N ALA A 68 10.17 16.07 -7.91
CA ALA A 68 9.97 15.21 -6.75
C ALA A 68 11.30 14.75 -6.13
N LEU A 69 12.27 14.32 -6.94
CA LEU A 69 13.56 13.83 -6.45
C LEU A 69 14.51 14.92 -5.96
N TYR A 70 14.36 16.17 -6.43
CA TYR A 70 15.17 17.29 -5.94
C TYR A 70 14.94 17.61 -4.45
N GLU A 71 13.86 17.14 -3.82
CA GLU A 71 13.69 17.23 -2.37
C GLU A 71 14.58 16.24 -1.61
N ILE A 72 15.04 15.17 -2.26
CA ILE A 72 16.01 14.21 -1.72
C ILE A 72 17.44 14.69 -1.98
N GLY A 73 17.74 15.09 -3.22
CA GLY A 73 19.06 15.58 -3.60
C GLY A 73 19.21 15.90 -5.08
N MET A 74 20.13 16.82 -5.39
CA MET A 74 20.44 17.24 -6.76
C MET A 74 21.84 16.73 -7.17
N THR A 75 21.95 15.43 -7.46
CA THR A 75 23.23 14.75 -7.74
C THR A 75 23.69 14.85 -9.20
N GLY A 76 22.83 15.34 -10.10
CA GLY A 76 23.11 15.42 -11.54
C GLY A 76 22.91 14.10 -12.30
N ILE A 77 22.41 13.06 -11.64
CA ILE A 77 22.11 11.76 -12.28
C ILE A 77 21.01 11.89 -13.33
N PRO A 78 20.98 11.01 -14.34
CA PRO A 78 19.85 10.90 -15.26
C PRO A 78 18.54 10.56 -14.52
N ILE A 79 17.50 11.36 -14.77
CA ILE A 79 16.13 11.12 -14.29
C ILE A 79 15.22 10.99 -15.50
N VAL A 80 14.62 9.80 -15.69
CA VAL A 80 13.73 9.50 -16.80
C VAL A 80 12.30 9.35 -16.29
N ASN A 81 11.39 10.16 -16.83
CA ASN A 81 9.96 10.07 -16.51
C ASN A 81 9.27 9.11 -17.48
N VAL A 82 8.49 8.16 -16.96
CA VAL A 82 7.79 7.13 -17.76
C VAL A 82 6.33 7.03 -17.36
N ASN A 83 5.47 6.59 -18.28
CA ASN A 83 4.08 6.27 -18.02
C ASN A 83 3.58 5.13 -18.92
N ASN A 84 2.66 4.33 -18.39
CA ASN A 84 1.95 3.24 -19.06
C ASN A 84 0.61 2.97 -18.32
N ASN A 85 -0.16 4.03 -18.07
CA ASN A 85 -1.38 3.98 -17.26
C ASN A 85 -1.17 3.24 -15.92
N CYS A 86 -2.01 2.28 -15.57
CA CYS A 86 -1.96 1.59 -14.28
C CYS A 86 -0.71 0.71 -14.07
N SER A 87 0.08 0.42 -15.12
CA SER A 87 1.36 -0.32 -15.05
C SER A 87 2.60 0.58 -15.02
N THR A 88 2.41 1.87 -14.80
CA THR A 88 3.48 2.88 -14.77
C THR A 88 4.57 2.56 -13.73
N GLY A 89 4.21 2.14 -12.52
CA GLY A 89 5.20 1.78 -11.49
C GLY A 89 6.08 0.60 -11.89
N SER A 90 5.47 -0.46 -12.44
CA SER A 90 6.24 -1.60 -12.96
C SER A 90 7.02 -1.26 -14.23
N THR A 91 6.59 -0.26 -15.01
CA THR A 91 7.37 0.27 -16.15
C THR A 91 8.64 0.96 -15.68
N ALA A 92 8.56 1.78 -14.63
CA ALA A 92 9.75 2.38 -14.01
C ALA A 92 10.70 1.30 -13.48
N LEU A 93 10.15 0.27 -12.81
CA LEU A 93 10.93 -0.87 -12.32
C LEU A 93 11.60 -1.66 -13.46
N TYR A 94 10.87 -1.91 -14.55
CA TYR A 94 11.37 -2.59 -15.75
C TYR A 94 12.53 -1.84 -16.40
N LEU A 95 12.40 -0.51 -16.55
CA LEU A 95 13.45 0.34 -17.09
C LEU A 95 14.69 0.31 -16.20
N ALA A 96 14.54 0.57 -14.90
CA ALA A 96 15.65 0.57 -13.93
C ALA A 96 16.38 -0.79 -13.89
N LYS A 97 15.62 -1.90 -13.88
CA LYS A 97 16.19 -3.25 -13.95
C LYS A 97 17.00 -3.47 -15.21
N ASN A 98 16.49 -3.06 -16.38
CA ASN A 98 17.17 -3.29 -17.65
C ASN A 98 18.44 -2.44 -17.82
N MET A 99 18.48 -1.26 -17.22
CA MET A 99 19.69 -0.43 -17.14
C MET A 99 20.84 -1.15 -16.39
N ILE A 100 20.52 -1.88 -15.32
CA ILE A 100 21.51 -2.71 -14.60
C ILE A 100 21.83 -3.99 -15.36
N ALA A 101 20.81 -4.69 -15.87
CA ALA A 101 21.00 -5.96 -16.58
C ALA A 101 21.86 -5.80 -17.85
N GLY A 102 21.74 -4.65 -18.53
CA GLY A 102 22.55 -4.26 -19.68
C GLY A 102 23.94 -3.73 -19.35
N GLY A 103 24.30 -3.60 -18.06
CA GLY A 103 25.62 -3.17 -17.62
C GLY A 103 25.90 -1.67 -17.70
N LEU A 104 24.86 -0.83 -17.84
CA LEU A 104 25.03 0.63 -17.93
C LEU A 104 25.25 1.27 -16.56
N TYR A 105 24.63 0.71 -15.50
CA TYR A 105 24.71 1.22 -14.13
C TYR A 105 24.74 0.06 -13.13
N ASP A 106 25.33 0.26 -11.97
CA ASP A 106 25.37 -0.69 -10.86
C ASP A 106 24.27 -0.48 -9.82
N CYS A 107 23.81 0.75 -9.64
CA CYS A 107 22.77 1.10 -8.67
C CYS A 107 21.76 2.08 -9.28
N THR A 108 20.48 1.69 -9.30
CA THR A 108 19.39 2.52 -9.85
C THR A 108 18.22 2.59 -8.89
N ILE A 109 17.38 3.62 -9.03
CA ILE A 109 16.13 3.74 -8.29
C ILE A 109 14.93 3.77 -9.25
N ALA A 110 13.91 2.98 -8.94
CA ALA A 110 12.60 3.09 -9.52
C ALA A 110 11.66 3.77 -8.51
N VAL A 111 11.02 4.86 -8.92
CA VAL A 111 10.09 5.64 -8.09
C VAL A 111 8.76 5.74 -8.81
N GLY A 112 7.66 5.66 -8.08
CA GLY A 112 6.33 5.79 -8.64
C GLY A 112 5.43 6.52 -7.68
N PHE A 113 4.64 7.46 -8.18
CA PHE A 113 3.73 8.25 -7.36
C PHE A 113 2.48 8.62 -8.14
N GLU A 114 1.42 8.94 -7.40
CA GLU A 114 0.23 9.54 -7.98
C GLU A 114 -0.42 10.49 -6.97
N LYS A 115 -0.88 11.64 -7.46
CA LYS A 115 -1.81 12.52 -6.75
C LYS A 115 -3.07 12.65 -7.60
N MET A 116 -4.13 12.03 -7.13
CA MET A 116 -5.35 11.82 -7.89
C MET A 116 -6.47 12.78 -7.48
N GLU A 117 -7.54 12.79 -8.26
CA GLU A 117 -8.80 13.41 -7.88
C GLU A 117 -9.72 12.39 -7.20
N ARG A 118 -10.68 12.88 -6.43
CA ARG A 118 -11.74 12.02 -5.89
C ARG A 118 -12.71 11.61 -7.01
N GLY A 119 -13.04 10.33 -7.06
CA GLY A 119 -14.08 9.80 -7.94
C GLY A 119 -13.49 8.96 -9.07
N ALA A 120 -14.27 8.75 -10.13
CA ALA A 120 -13.80 7.98 -11.28
C ALA A 120 -12.72 8.74 -12.06
N LEU A 121 -11.82 7.98 -12.69
CA LEU A 121 -10.87 8.54 -13.65
C LEU A 121 -11.58 9.20 -14.83
N THR A 122 -11.09 10.37 -15.24
CA THR A 122 -11.62 11.12 -16.38
C THR A 122 -10.50 11.51 -17.33
N SER A 123 -10.82 11.62 -18.63
CA SER A 123 -9.85 12.12 -19.61
C SER A 123 -9.53 13.59 -19.34
N LYS A 124 -8.23 13.90 -19.26
CA LYS A 124 -7.74 15.27 -19.07
C LYS A 124 -7.55 16.01 -20.39
N PHE A 125 -7.11 15.31 -21.43
CA PHE A 125 -6.92 15.86 -22.78
C PHE A 125 -8.15 15.55 -23.64
N LYS A 126 -8.73 16.58 -24.25
CA LYS A 126 -9.96 16.49 -25.08
C LYS A 126 -9.76 16.97 -26.52
N ASP A 127 -8.56 17.41 -26.87
CA ASP A 127 -8.19 18.06 -28.13
C ASP A 127 -7.33 17.17 -29.05
N ARG A 128 -7.24 15.87 -28.73
CA ARG A 128 -6.43 14.88 -29.45
C ARG A 128 -7.03 13.48 -29.31
N ILE A 129 -6.51 12.53 -30.08
CA ILE A 129 -6.90 11.12 -29.99
C ILE A 129 -6.67 10.59 -28.57
N ASN A 130 -7.70 9.95 -28.01
CA ASN A 130 -7.59 9.27 -26.73
C ASN A 130 -6.88 7.93 -26.93
N PRO A 131 -5.81 7.59 -26.18
CA PRO A 131 -5.12 6.30 -26.30
C PRO A 131 -6.03 5.08 -26.09
N MET A 132 -7.13 5.25 -25.35
CA MET A 132 -8.13 4.21 -25.11
C MET A 132 -9.20 4.15 -26.21
N GLN A 133 -9.13 4.96 -27.28
CA GLN A 133 -10.20 5.09 -28.28
C GLN A 133 -10.56 3.73 -28.90
N SER A 134 -9.58 2.91 -29.29
CA SER A 134 -9.84 1.59 -29.90
C SER A 134 -10.44 0.62 -28.89
N HIS A 135 -9.92 0.59 -27.65
CA HIS A 135 -10.48 -0.26 -26.59
C HIS A 135 -11.92 0.12 -26.26
N VAL A 136 -12.21 1.42 -26.13
CA VAL A 136 -13.56 1.94 -25.83
C VAL A 136 -14.50 1.78 -27.02
N GLY A 137 -14.01 1.96 -28.25
CA GLY A 137 -14.78 1.77 -29.47
C GLY A 137 -15.27 0.33 -29.61
N LEU A 138 -14.36 -0.64 -29.48
CA LEU A 138 -14.76 -2.05 -29.51
C LEU A 138 -15.68 -2.42 -28.34
N PHE A 139 -15.43 -1.88 -27.15
CA PHE A 139 -16.35 -2.08 -26.02
C PHE A 139 -17.77 -1.59 -26.35
N TYR A 140 -17.88 -0.37 -26.91
CA TYR A 140 -19.16 0.21 -27.31
C TYR A 140 -19.87 -0.65 -28.36
N ASP A 141 -19.15 -1.15 -29.38
CA ASP A 141 -19.73 -1.99 -30.43
C ASP A 141 -20.30 -3.31 -29.88
N LEU A 142 -19.70 -3.85 -28.81
CA LEU A 142 -20.11 -5.14 -28.23
C LEU A 142 -21.19 -5.01 -27.16
N TYR A 143 -21.15 -3.96 -26.34
CA TYR A 143 -21.96 -3.86 -25.12
C TYR A 143 -22.75 -2.55 -24.99
N GLY A 144 -22.55 -1.60 -25.90
CA GLY A 144 -23.06 -0.24 -25.74
C GLY A 144 -22.36 0.53 -24.61
N MET A 145 -22.95 1.65 -24.20
CA MET A 145 -22.43 2.49 -23.12
C MET A 145 -23.53 2.86 -22.15
N GLU A 146 -23.23 2.73 -20.85
CA GLU A 146 -24.11 3.16 -19.75
C GLU A 146 -23.55 4.38 -19.02
N ALA A 147 -24.38 5.00 -18.18
CA ALA A 147 -23.99 6.11 -17.31
C ALA A 147 -23.17 5.63 -16.10
N ALA A 148 -22.03 4.99 -16.36
CA ALA A 148 -21.11 4.45 -15.37
C ALA A 148 -19.64 4.71 -15.80
N PRO A 149 -18.66 4.64 -14.88
CA PRO A 149 -17.24 4.77 -15.25
C PRO A 149 -16.81 3.73 -16.27
N ILE A 150 -16.19 4.15 -17.38
CA ILE A 150 -15.83 3.28 -18.52
C ILE A 150 -14.99 2.06 -18.10
N THR A 151 -14.03 2.22 -17.20
CA THR A 151 -13.20 1.11 -16.72
C THR A 151 -14.04 0.06 -15.99
N ALA A 152 -14.97 0.48 -15.13
CA ALA A 152 -15.89 -0.45 -14.46
C ALA A 152 -16.78 -1.19 -15.47
N GLN A 153 -17.18 -0.52 -16.56
CA GLN A 153 -17.94 -1.15 -17.64
C GLN A 153 -17.13 -2.24 -18.35
N MET A 154 -15.89 -1.94 -18.76
CA MET A 154 -15.01 -2.90 -19.44
C MET A 154 -14.70 -4.14 -18.59
N PHE A 155 -14.24 -3.94 -17.36
CA PHE A 155 -13.91 -5.05 -16.45
C PHE A 155 -15.16 -5.81 -15.96
N GLY A 156 -16.31 -5.12 -15.84
CA GLY A 156 -17.58 -5.76 -15.53
C GLY A 156 -18.09 -6.63 -16.68
N ALA A 157 -17.98 -6.16 -17.92
CA ALA A 157 -18.33 -6.95 -19.10
C ALA A 157 -17.44 -8.18 -19.28
N ALA A 158 -16.14 -8.07 -19.01
CA ALA A 158 -15.24 -9.23 -18.99
C ALA A 158 -15.67 -10.26 -17.93
N GLY A 159 -16.08 -9.81 -16.75
CA GLY A 159 -16.66 -10.67 -15.71
C GLY A 159 -17.94 -11.38 -16.18
N LYS A 160 -18.88 -10.64 -16.80
CA LYS A 160 -20.10 -11.23 -17.38
C LYS A 160 -19.81 -12.26 -18.45
N GLU A 161 -18.88 -11.95 -19.36
CA GLU A 161 -18.47 -12.88 -20.42
C GLU A 161 -17.91 -14.17 -19.80
N HIS A 162 -17.12 -14.06 -18.73
CA HIS A 162 -16.61 -15.23 -18.00
C HIS A 162 -17.76 -16.04 -17.36
N MET A 163 -18.76 -15.37 -16.77
CA MET A 163 -19.97 -16.03 -16.25
C MET A 163 -20.73 -16.77 -17.35
N GLN A 164 -20.94 -16.14 -18.51
CA GLN A 164 -21.66 -16.72 -19.65
C GLN A 164 -20.92 -17.92 -20.24
N ARG A 165 -19.60 -17.84 -20.39
CA ARG A 165 -18.78 -18.90 -20.99
C ARG A 165 -18.53 -20.07 -20.05
N TYR A 166 -18.29 -19.80 -18.77
CA TYR A 166 -17.73 -20.80 -17.85
C TYR A 166 -18.60 -21.07 -16.61
N GLY A 167 -19.77 -20.44 -16.51
CA GLY A 167 -20.69 -20.63 -15.37
C GLY A 167 -20.09 -20.14 -14.04
N THR A 168 -19.23 -19.14 -14.09
CA THR A 168 -18.84 -18.36 -12.90
C THR A 168 -20.07 -17.60 -12.39
N LYS A 169 -20.15 -17.42 -11.07
CA LYS A 169 -21.26 -16.70 -10.42
C LYS A 169 -20.75 -15.38 -9.84
N ALA A 170 -21.66 -14.42 -9.64
CA ALA A 170 -21.32 -13.11 -9.10
C ALA A 170 -20.67 -13.22 -7.69
N GLU A 171 -21.08 -14.23 -6.92
CA GLU A 171 -20.55 -14.51 -5.58
C GLU A 171 -19.07 -14.89 -5.61
N HIS A 172 -18.53 -15.46 -6.69
CA HIS A 172 -17.09 -15.73 -6.78
C HIS A 172 -16.28 -14.43 -6.81
N PHE A 173 -16.77 -13.42 -7.54
CA PHE A 173 -16.16 -12.09 -7.55
C PHE A 173 -16.31 -11.39 -6.18
N GLY A 174 -17.48 -11.54 -5.54
CA GLY A 174 -17.68 -11.06 -4.17
C GLY A 174 -16.73 -11.70 -3.14
N LYS A 175 -16.49 -13.01 -3.24
CA LYS A 175 -15.55 -13.76 -2.37
C LYS A 175 -14.11 -13.26 -2.54
N ILE A 176 -13.70 -12.92 -3.77
CA ILE A 176 -12.40 -12.30 -4.04
C ILE A 176 -12.27 -10.95 -3.31
N ALA A 177 -13.29 -10.10 -3.41
CA ALA A 177 -13.29 -8.83 -2.68
C ALA A 177 -13.23 -9.05 -1.17
N ALA A 178 -14.01 -9.99 -0.61
CA ALA A 178 -13.99 -10.32 0.82
C ALA A 178 -12.59 -10.74 1.27
N LYS A 179 -11.91 -11.59 0.49
CA LYS A 179 -10.54 -12.03 0.74
C LYS A 179 -9.56 -10.85 0.77
N ASN A 180 -9.63 -9.94 -0.20
CA ASN A 180 -8.75 -8.77 -0.24
C ASN A 180 -8.99 -7.82 0.96
N HIS A 181 -10.25 -7.53 1.30
CA HIS A 181 -10.58 -6.72 2.49
C HIS A 181 -10.10 -7.37 3.79
N ARG A 182 -10.26 -8.69 3.94
CA ARG A 182 -9.71 -9.46 5.08
C ARG A 182 -8.19 -9.34 5.19
N HIS A 183 -7.48 -9.49 4.07
CA HIS A 183 -6.01 -9.34 4.04
C HIS A 183 -5.57 -7.91 4.43
N SER A 184 -6.36 -6.90 4.04
CA SER A 184 -6.03 -5.49 4.27
C SER A 184 -5.95 -5.07 5.74
N VAL A 185 -6.67 -5.76 6.64
CA VAL A 185 -6.69 -5.46 8.09
C VAL A 185 -5.27 -5.44 8.66
N ASN A 186 -4.43 -6.36 8.18
CA ASN A 186 -3.04 -6.54 8.59
C ASN A 186 -2.04 -5.62 7.86
N ASN A 187 -2.51 -4.77 6.95
CA ASN A 187 -1.66 -3.85 6.19
C ASN A 187 -1.78 -2.40 6.70
N PRO A 188 -0.75 -1.85 7.38
CA PRO A 188 -0.79 -0.47 7.84
C PRO A 188 -0.75 0.56 6.70
N TYR A 189 -0.28 0.18 5.52
CA TYR A 189 -0.20 1.04 4.34
C TYR A 189 -1.51 1.10 3.53
N SER A 190 -2.48 0.25 3.87
CA SER A 190 -3.75 0.16 3.14
C SER A 190 -4.68 1.33 3.45
N GLN A 191 -5.35 1.87 2.42
CA GLN A 191 -6.36 2.90 2.59
C GLN A 191 -7.55 2.41 3.41
N PHE A 192 -8.06 1.21 3.09
CA PHE A 192 -9.10 0.53 3.85
C PHE A 192 -8.50 -0.64 4.62
N ARG A 193 -8.89 -0.79 5.88
CA ARG A 193 -8.39 -1.83 6.80
C ARG A 193 -9.54 -2.50 7.55
N GLU A 194 -10.72 -2.48 6.94
CA GLU A 194 -11.95 -3.07 7.45
C GLU A 194 -12.21 -4.36 6.68
N GLU A 195 -12.56 -5.42 7.39
CA GLU A 195 -13.04 -6.65 6.76
C GLU A 195 -14.53 -6.50 6.43
N HIS A 196 -14.94 -7.03 5.27
CA HIS A 196 -16.34 -7.05 4.85
C HIS A 196 -16.75 -8.48 4.53
N SER A 197 -17.91 -8.88 5.04
CA SER A 197 -18.54 -10.15 4.68
C SER A 197 -18.96 -10.17 3.21
N LEU A 198 -19.14 -11.37 2.67
CA LEU A 198 -19.67 -11.54 1.31
C LEU A 198 -21.02 -10.83 1.15
N GLU A 199 -21.91 -10.97 2.13
CA GLU A 199 -23.24 -10.35 2.11
C GLU A 199 -23.16 -8.83 2.04
N GLU A 200 -22.32 -8.19 2.87
CA GLU A 200 -22.11 -6.74 2.83
C GLU A 200 -21.55 -6.28 1.48
N ILE A 201 -20.65 -7.05 0.89
CA ILE A 201 -20.07 -6.75 -0.43
C ILE A 201 -21.15 -6.81 -1.51
N MET A 202 -21.95 -7.88 -1.53
CA MET A 202 -23.00 -8.08 -2.54
C MET A 202 -24.13 -7.06 -2.40
N ASN A 203 -24.40 -6.57 -1.18
CA ASN A 203 -25.41 -5.55 -0.90
C ASN A 203 -24.88 -4.11 -0.95
N SER A 204 -23.57 -3.91 -1.14
CA SER A 204 -22.99 -2.56 -1.26
C SER A 204 -23.43 -1.87 -2.56
N PRO A 205 -23.37 -0.52 -2.65
CA PRO A 205 -23.89 0.21 -3.81
C PRO A 205 -23.36 -0.33 -5.14
N LYS A 206 -24.27 -0.61 -6.07
CA LYS A 206 -23.93 -1.05 -7.44
C LYS A 206 -23.18 0.05 -8.18
N VAL A 207 -22.10 -0.33 -8.86
CA VAL A 207 -21.29 0.57 -9.71
C VAL A 207 -21.60 0.30 -11.18
N TYR A 208 -21.52 -0.96 -11.60
CA TYR A 208 -21.88 -1.39 -12.94
C TYR A 208 -22.23 -2.88 -12.93
N ASP A 209 -23.42 -3.20 -13.40
CA ASP A 209 -23.94 -4.57 -13.43
C ASP A 209 -23.71 -5.43 -12.17
N ILE A 210 -22.83 -6.44 -12.23
CA ILE A 210 -22.47 -7.35 -11.13
C ILE A 210 -21.46 -6.74 -10.14
N LEU A 211 -20.82 -5.62 -10.53
CA LEU A 211 -19.82 -4.95 -9.71
C LEU A 211 -20.48 -4.00 -8.72
N THR A 212 -20.17 -4.25 -7.46
CA THR A 212 -20.53 -3.38 -6.33
C THR A 212 -19.34 -2.56 -5.87
N ARG A 213 -19.59 -1.56 -5.03
CA ARG A 213 -18.56 -0.59 -4.60
C ARG A 213 -17.32 -1.24 -3.99
N TYR A 214 -17.49 -2.28 -3.17
CA TYR A 214 -16.37 -2.97 -2.53
C TYR A 214 -15.61 -3.94 -3.46
N GLN A 215 -16.11 -4.12 -4.69
CA GLN A 215 -15.45 -4.87 -5.75
C GLN A 215 -14.67 -3.97 -6.73
N CYS A 216 -14.58 -2.66 -6.45
CA CYS A 216 -13.88 -1.68 -7.26
C CYS A 216 -12.79 -1.01 -6.43
N CYS A 217 -11.56 -0.91 -6.96
CA CYS A 217 -10.50 -0.19 -6.27
C CYS A 217 -10.84 1.30 -6.10
N PRO A 218 -10.48 1.94 -4.97
CA PRO A 218 -10.60 3.37 -4.81
C PRO A 218 -9.44 4.10 -5.51
N THR A 219 -9.70 5.34 -5.95
CA THR A 219 -8.61 6.30 -6.22
C THR A 219 -7.87 6.63 -4.95
N SER A 220 -6.55 6.74 -5.03
CA SER A 220 -5.68 6.97 -3.88
C SER A 220 -4.49 7.83 -4.26
N ASP A 221 -4.04 8.65 -3.31
CA ASP A 221 -2.75 9.33 -3.36
C ASP A 221 -1.70 8.44 -2.68
N GLY A 222 -0.49 8.40 -3.22
CA GLY A 222 0.60 7.66 -2.60
C GLY A 222 1.84 7.57 -3.48
N SER A 223 2.93 7.09 -2.87
CA SER A 223 4.21 6.87 -3.54
C SER A 223 4.85 5.56 -3.08
N ALA A 224 5.66 4.95 -3.94
CA ALA A 224 6.48 3.79 -3.64
C ALA A 224 7.80 3.86 -4.43
N ALA A 225 8.86 3.27 -3.88
CA ALA A 225 10.19 3.26 -4.46
C ALA A 225 10.90 1.91 -4.22
N ALA A 226 11.76 1.54 -5.15
CA ALA A 226 12.63 0.38 -5.04
C ALA A 226 14.04 0.76 -5.52
N ILE A 227 15.06 0.38 -4.74
CA ILE A 227 16.47 0.51 -5.11
C ILE A 227 16.94 -0.83 -5.65
N LEU A 228 17.52 -0.79 -6.84
CA LEU A 228 18.01 -1.96 -7.55
C LEU A 228 19.53 -1.89 -7.65
N ALA A 229 20.18 -3.04 -7.55
CA ALA A 229 21.63 -3.16 -7.58
C ALA A 229 22.10 -4.37 -8.41
N SER A 230 23.29 -4.26 -8.98
CA SER A 230 24.03 -5.37 -9.58
C SER A 230 24.57 -6.32 -8.51
N GLU A 231 24.93 -7.55 -8.89
CA GLU A 231 25.55 -8.50 -7.95
C GLU A 231 26.85 -7.94 -7.32
N ASP A 232 27.69 -7.30 -8.13
CA ASP A 232 28.95 -6.72 -7.67
C ASP A 232 28.72 -5.57 -6.69
N PHE A 233 27.72 -4.73 -6.95
CA PHE A 233 27.31 -3.69 -6.00
C PHE A 233 26.78 -4.29 -4.70
N VAL A 234 25.90 -5.30 -4.76
CA VAL A 234 25.38 -6.00 -3.58
C VAL A 234 26.52 -6.53 -2.70
N ARG A 235 27.54 -7.16 -3.31
CA ARG A 235 28.69 -7.71 -2.59
C ARG A 235 29.58 -6.61 -2.00
N ARG A 236 29.91 -5.58 -2.79
CA ARG A 236 30.73 -4.44 -2.33
C ARG A 236 30.10 -3.68 -1.16
N HIS A 237 28.77 -3.57 -1.14
CA HIS A 237 28.02 -2.85 -0.11
C HIS A 237 27.45 -3.76 1.00
N ASN A 238 27.83 -5.05 1.05
CA ASN A 238 27.37 -6.02 2.06
C ASN A 238 25.83 -6.14 2.16
N LEU A 239 25.12 -6.12 1.04
CA LEU A 239 23.65 -6.13 0.97
C LEU A 239 23.06 -7.53 0.75
N THR A 240 23.87 -8.60 0.85
CA THR A 240 23.44 -9.96 0.48
C THR A 240 22.25 -10.48 1.28
N GLU A 241 22.07 -10.03 2.54
CA GLU A 241 21.00 -10.50 3.43
C GLU A 241 19.60 -10.03 2.99
N GLN A 242 19.52 -8.87 2.35
CA GLN A 242 18.27 -8.22 1.97
C GLN A 242 18.02 -8.21 0.46
N ALA A 243 19.02 -8.60 -0.33
CA ALA A 243 18.94 -8.66 -1.79
C ALA A 243 17.93 -9.71 -2.27
N VAL A 244 16.84 -9.24 -2.88
CA VAL A 244 15.83 -10.05 -3.57
C VAL A 244 16.12 -10.00 -5.07
N GLU A 245 16.45 -11.14 -5.66
CA GLU A 245 16.73 -11.26 -7.08
C GLU A 245 15.44 -11.14 -7.91
N ILE A 246 15.48 -10.32 -8.97
CA ILE A 246 14.49 -10.33 -10.04
C ILE A 246 14.90 -11.43 -11.02
N VAL A 247 14.31 -12.63 -10.88
CA VAL A 247 14.67 -13.83 -11.66
C VAL A 247 14.24 -13.68 -13.11
N SER A 248 13.05 -13.11 -13.31
CA SER A 248 12.51 -12.77 -14.62
C SER A 248 11.61 -11.55 -14.49
N MET A 249 11.58 -10.72 -15.54
CA MET A 249 10.62 -9.62 -15.64
C MET A 249 10.30 -9.35 -17.11
N GLN A 250 9.03 -9.52 -17.47
CA GLN A 250 8.56 -9.47 -18.84
C GLN A 250 7.49 -8.39 -18.98
N MET A 251 7.65 -7.54 -20.00
CA MET A 251 6.64 -6.58 -20.42
C MET A 251 6.07 -7.01 -21.76
N THR A 252 4.75 -7.00 -21.87
CA THR A 252 4.03 -7.22 -23.14
C THR A 252 2.99 -6.14 -23.33
N THR A 253 2.68 -5.84 -24.60
CA THR A 253 1.65 -4.89 -25.02
C THR A 253 0.55 -5.63 -25.77
N ASP A 254 -0.53 -4.94 -26.12
CA ASP A 254 -1.64 -5.50 -26.89
C ASP A 254 -1.17 -6.26 -28.15
N THR A 255 -1.85 -7.37 -28.41
CA THR A 255 -1.74 -8.18 -29.63
C THR A 255 -3.01 -8.02 -30.47
N PRO A 256 -3.04 -8.46 -31.74
CA PRO A 256 -4.26 -8.39 -32.56
C PRO A 256 -5.50 -8.98 -31.87
N SER A 257 -5.33 -10.02 -31.05
CA SER A 257 -6.41 -10.64 -30.27
C SER A 257 -7.16 -9.67 -29.33
N THR A 258 -6.54 -8.57 -28.88
CA THR A 258 -7.24 -7.52 -28.10
C THR A 258 -8.45 -6.99 -28.87
N PHE A 259 -8.32 -6.82 -30.20
CA PHE A 259 -9.32 -6.13 -31.02
C PHE A 259 -10.08 -7.06 -31.98
N GLU A 260 -9.44 -8.13 -32.46
CA GLU A 260 -9.99 -8.98 -33.50
C GLU A 260 -10.94 -10.08 -32.96
N GLU A 261 -10.70 -10.60 -31.76
CA GLU A 261 -11.48 -11.71 -31.18
C GLU A 261 -12.84 -11.29 -30.59
N LYS A 262 -13.12 -9.97 -30.54
CA LYS A 262 -14.40 -9.42 -30.05
C LYS A 262 -14.80 -9.96 -28.67
N SER A 263 -13.86 -9.97 -27.74
CA SER A 263 -14.03 -10.48 -26.37
C SER A 263 -13.63 -9.41 -25.35
N ALA A 264 -14.50 -9.13 -24.38
CA ALA A 264 -14.20 -8.24 -23.26
C ALA A 264 -13.07 -8.79 -22.37
N ILE A 265 -12.97 -10.12 -22.22
CA ILE A 265 -11.84 -10.77 -21.51
C ILE A 265 -10.50 -10.44 -22.20
N LYS A 266 -10.44 -10.50 -23.53
CA LYS A 266 -9.22 -10.15 -24.27
C LYS A 266 -8.96 -8.64 -24.27
N LEU A 267 -10.03 -7.84 -24.34
CA LEU A 267 -9.98 -6.37 -24.34
C LEU A 267 -9.36 -5.79 -23.06
N ILE A 268 -9.49 -6.49 -21.93
CA ILE A 268 -8.86 -6.10 -20.66
C ILE A 268 -7.44 -6.68 -20.47
N GLY A 269 -6.90 -7.36 -21.49
CA GLY A 269 -5.50 -7.79 -21.56
C GLY A 269 -5.19 -9.22 -21.13
N PHE A 270 -6.16 -10.15 -21.19
CA PHE A 270 -5.91 -11.56 -20.85
C PHE A 270 -4.72 -12.17 -21.60
N ASP A 271 -4.64 -11.98 -22.92
CA ASP A 271 -3.55 -12.56 -23.73
C ASP A 271 -2.21 -11.87 -23.49
N MET A 272 -2.23 -10.56 -23.18
CA MET A 272 -1.03 -9.85 -22.77
C MET A 272 -0.47 -10.47 -21.49
N THR A 273 -1.32 -10.67 -20.49
CA THR A 273 -0.95 -11.29 -19.20
C THR A 273 -0.44 -12.69 -19.41
N LYS A 274 -1.14 -13.50 -20.21
CA LYS A 274 -0.73 -14.87 -20.53
C LYS A 274 0.64 -14.90 -21.18
N LEU A 275 0.87 -14.08 -22.21
CA LEU A 275 2.15 -14.02 -22.90
C LEU A 275 3.29 -13.55 -21.98
N ALA A 276 3.05 -12.56 -21.12
CA ALA A 276 4.04 -12.09 -20.16
C ALA A 276 4.38 -13.18 -19.12
N ALA A 277 3.37 -13.90 -18.62
CA ALA A 277 3.54 -14.99 -17.67
C ALA A 277 4.30 -16.17 -18.29
N GLU A 278 3.92 -16.61 -19.50
CA GLU A 278 4.61 -17.69 -20.23
C GLU A 278 6.09 -17.35 -20.44
N ARG A 279 6.40 -16.12 -20.87
CA ARG A 279 7.79 -15.66 -21.02
C ARG A 279 8.51 -15.61 -19.68
N ALA A 280 7.84 -15.19 -18.61
CA ALA A 280 8.46 -15.06 -17.30
C ALA A 280 8.80 -16.43 -16.67
N PHE A 281 7.88 -17.39 -16.79
CA PHE A 281 8.11 -18.77 -16.39
C PHE A 281 9.19 -19.44 -17.23
N ALA A 282 9.18 -19.22 -18.56
CA ALA A 282 10.22 -19.74 -19.45
C ALA A 282 11.61 -19.18 -19.14
N GLU A 283 11.75 -17.87 -18.88
CA GLU A 283 13.06 -17.26 -18.54
C GLU A 283 13.56 -17.70 -17.15
N SER A 284 12.65 -17.85 -16.19
CA SER A 284 13.00 -18.26 -14.83
C SER A 284 13.27 -19.75 -14.67
N GLY A 285 12.73 -20.59 -15.56
CA GLY A 285 12.73 -22.05 -15.42
C GLY A 285 11.81 -22.56 -14.31
N LEU A 286 10.86 -21.73 -13.86
CA LEU A 286 9.87 -22.06 -12.85
C LEU A 286 8.50 -22.29 -13.50
N THR A 287 7.59 -22.87 -12.73
CA THR A 287 6.20 -23.09 -13.12
C THR A 287 5.25 -22.36 -12.16
N PRO A 288 3.96 -22.21 -12.51
CA PRO A 288 2.95 -21.69 -11.59
C PRO A 288 2.90 -22.44 -10.24
N ASP A 289 3.30 -23.72 -10.18
CA ASP A 289 3.28 -24.51 -8.94
C ASP A 289 4.41 -24.14 -7.98
N ASP A 290 5.46 -23.47 -8.46
CA ASP A 290 6.60 -23.06 -7.66
C ASP A 290 6.37 -21.75 -6.89
N ILE A 291 5.28 -21.03 -7.18
CA ILE A 291 4.95 -19.71 -6.63
C ILE A 291 4.09 -19.86 -5.38
N GLN A 292 4.45 -19.18 -4.28
CA GLN A 292 3.67 -19.21 -3.04
C GLN A 292 2.91 -17.91 -2.76
N VAL A 293 3.48 -16.77 -3.15
CA VAL A 293 2.93 -15.44 -2.86
C VAL A 293 2.82 -14.61 -4.13
N ILE A 294 1.67 -13.95 -4.31
CA ILE A 294 1.35 -13.22 -5.53
C ILE A 294 0.83 -11.84 -5.15
N GLU A 295 1.31 -10.80 -5.82
CA GLU A 295 0.66 -9.48 -5.86
C GLU A 295 0.24 -9.21 -7.31
N LEU A 296 -1.05 -9.26 -7.57
CA LEU A 296 -1.63 -9.07 -8.90
C LEU A 296 -2.50 -7.82 -8.96
N HIS A 297 -3.07 -7.56 -10.14
CA HIS A 297 -3.71 -6.29 -10.47
C HIS A 297 -5.24 -6.38 -10.31
N ASP A 298 -5.72 -6.42 -9.08
CA ASP A 298 -7.14 -6.50 -8.72
C ASP A 298 -7.84 -5.13 -8.74
N CYS A 299 -7.72 -4.37 -9.84
CA CYS A 299 -8.44 -3.09 -9.98
C CYS A 299 -9.97 -3.27 -9.85
N PHE A 300 -10.46 -4.44 -10.26
CA PHE A 300 -11.79 -4.98 -10.00
C PHE A 300 -11.68 -6.46 -9.64
N SER A 301 -12.61 -6.99 -8.83
CA SER A 301 -12.64 -8.42 -8.46
C SER A 301 -12.73 -9.35 -9.67
N THR A 302 -13.38 -8.92 -10.75
CA THR A 302 -13.46 -9.66 -12.03
C THR A 302 -12.09 -9.82 -12.67
N ASN A 303 -11.24 -8.79 -12.64
CA ASN A 303 -9.90 -8.85 -13.21
C ASN A 303 -9.01 -9.85 -12.47
N GLU A 304 -9.13 -9.91 -11.13
CA GLU A 304 -8.37 -10.87 -10.34
C GLU A 304 -8.72 -12.32 -10.70
N LEU A 305 -10.03 -12.66 -10.83
CA LEU A 305 -10.44 -14.01 -11.21
C LEU A 305 -9.88 -14.42 -12.58
N ILE A 306 -10.02 -13.53 -13.56
CA ILE A 306 -9.56 -13.75 -14.94
C ILE A 306 -8.02 -13.87 -14.98
N THR A 307 -7.33 -13.10 -14.13
CA THR A 307 -5.87 -13.13 -14.03
C THR A 307 -5.35 -14.46 -13.46
N TYR A 308 -6.10 -15.16 -12.59
CA TYR A 308 -5.69 -16.50 -12.12
C TYR A 308 -5.44 -17.45 -13.29
N GLU A 309 -6.33 -17.42 -14.28
CA GLU A 309 -6.31 -18.27 -15.45
C GLU A 309 -5.23 -17.81 -16.44
N ALA A 310 -5.09 -16.49 -16.64
CA ALA A 310 -4.07 -15.92 -17.52
C ALA A 310 -2.64 -16.19 -17.02
N LEU A 311 -2.43 -16.17 -15.70
CA LEU A 311 -1.15 -16.52 -15.08
C LEU A 311 -0.88 -18.03 -15.04
N GLY A 312 -1.85 -18.87 -15.43
CA GLY A 312 -1.72 -20.32 -15.42
C GLY A 312 -1.81 -20.95 -14.01
N LEU A 313 -2.36 -20.23 -13.01
CA LEU A 313 -2.55 -20.78 -11.66
C LEU A 313 -3.62 -21.89 -11.62
N CYS A 314 -4.55 -21.82 -12.57
CA CYS A 314 -5.54 -22.85 -12.87
C CYS A 314 -5.89 -22.82 -14.37
N PRO A 315 -6.53 -23.87 -14.91
CA PRO A 315 -7.00 -23.87 -16.30
C PRO A 315 -8.03 -22.77 -16.56
N VAL A 316 -8.17 -22.36 -17.83
CA VAL A 316 -9.18 -21.37 -18.25
C VAL A 316 -10.60 -21.86 -17.91
N GLY A 317 -11.41 -20.96 -17.35
CA GLY A 317 -12.75 -21.24 -16.82
C GLY A 317 -12.78 -21.86 -15.41
N LYS A 318 -11.62 -22.12 -14.79
CA LYS A 318 -11.50 -22.77 -13.47
C LYS A 318 -11.09 -21.81 -12.35
N GLY A 319 -11.06 -20.50 -12.59
CA GLY A 319 -10.78 -19.48 -11.56
C GLY A 319 -11.72 -19.57 -10.37
N LYS A 320 -13.00 -19.90 -10.60
CA LYS A 320 -14.00 -20.09 -9.54
C LYS A 320 -13.68 -21.23 -8.58
N ASP A 321 -13.08 -22.32 -9.09
CA ASP A 321 -12.77 -23.50 -8.29
C ASP A 321 -11.65 -23.17 -7.28
N LEU A 322 -10.69 -22.34 -7.69
CA LEU A 322 -9.61 -21.81 -6.84
C LEU A 322 -10.19 -20.94 -5.71
N VAL A 323 -11.19 -20.11 -6.01
CA VAL A 323 -11.91 -19.29 -5.01
C VAL A 323 -12.70 -20.15 -4.03
N ASP A 324 -13.51 -21.09 -4.52
CA ASP A 324 -14.38 -21.92 -3.68
C ASP A 324 -13.59 -22.84 -2.75
N SER A 325 -12.42 -23.32 -3.20
CA SER A 325 -11.50 -24.14 -2.41
C SER A 325 -10.51 -23.33 -1.56
N ASN A 326 -10.68 -22.01 -1.47
CA ASN A 326 -9.82 -21.08 -0.72
C ASN A 326 -8.32 -21.21 -1.05
N GLN A 327 -7.99 -21.53 -2.30
CA GLN A 327 -6.61 -21.71 -2.75
C GLN A 327 -5.89 -20.38 -3.08
N ASN A 328 -6.55 -19.23 -2.90
CA ASN A 328 -6.04 -17.87 -3.10
C ASN A 328 -5.77 -17.08 -1.79
N THR A 329 -5.79 -17.74 -0.64
CA THR A 329 -5.65 -17.10 0.68
C THR A 329 -4.69 -17.90 1.56
N TYR A 330 -4.37 -17.37 2.74
CA TYR A 330 -3.62 -18.10 3.77
C TYR A 330 -4.20 -19.50 4.02
N GLY A 331 -3.33 -20.51 4.02
CA GLY A 331 -3.72 -21.94 4.11
C GLY A 331 -4.01 -22.60 2.76
N GLY A 332 -4.17 -21.83 1.69
CA GLY A 332 -4.30 -22.32 0.32
C GLY A 332 -2.95 -22.49 -0.39
N LYS A 333 -3.00 -22.95 -1.65
CA LYS A 333 -1.84 -23.12 -2.52
C LYS A 333 -1.11 -21.80 -2.78
N TYR A 334 -1.87 -20.73 -3.03
CA TYR A 334 -1.35 -19.38 -3.29
C TYR A 334 -1.88 -18.42 -2.24
N VAL A 335 -1.01 -17.58 -1.67
CA VAL A 335 -1.47 -16.38 -0.96
C VAL A 335 -1.45 -15.21 -1.94
N ILE A 336 -2.64 -14.86 -2.43
CA ILE A 336 -2.81 -13.81 -3.44
C ILE A 336 -3.23 -12.51 -2.76
N ASN A 337 -2.47 -11.45 -3.06
CA ASN A 337 -2.61 -10.11 -2.51
C ASN A 337 -2.62 -10.10 -0.96
N PRO A 338 -1.56 -10.60 -0.29
CA PRO A 338 -1.48 -10.57 1.18
C PRO A 338 -1.58 -9.15 1.75
N SER A 339 -1.28 -8.14 0.94
CA SER A 339 -1.41 -6.73 1.31
C SER A 339 -2.83 -6.17 1.28
N GLY A 340 -3.81 -6.95 0.81
CA GLY A 340 -5.19 -6.52 0.56
C GLY A 340 -5.47 -6.01 -0.85
N GLY A 341 -4.47 -6.06 -1.74
CA GLY A 341 -4.67 -5.75 -3.16
C GLY A 341 -5.10 -4.30 -3.42
N LEU A 342 -5.33 -3.95 -4.69
CA LEU A 342 -5.80 -2.64 -5.10
C LEU A 342 -7.22 -2.36 -4.56
N LEU A 343 -8.05 -3.40 -4.37
CA LEU A 343 -9.41 -3.24 -3.84
C LEU A 343 -9.43 -2.56 -2.46
N SER A 344 -8.45 -2.86 -1.61
CA SER A 344 -8.40 -2.31 -0.24
C SER A 344 -7.25 -1.32 -0.03
N LYS A 345 -6.04 -1.62 -0.55
CA LYS A 345 -4.89 -0.71 -0.43
C LYS A 345 -5.16 0.62 -1.09
N GLY A 346 -5.90 0.58 -2.19
CA GLY A 346 -6.04 1.70 -3.10
C GLY A 346 -5.06 1.65 -4.26
N HIS A 347 -5.31 2.51 -5.24
CA HIS A 347 -4.68 2.41 -6.55
C HIS A 347 -4.13 3.77 -7.05
N PRO A 348 -3.07 4.32 -6.42
CA PRO A 348 -2.25 5.35 -7.05
C PRO A 348 -1.54 4.75 -8.26
N LEU A 349 -1.86 5.22 -9.47
CA LEU A 349 -1.49 4.57 -10.74
C LEU A 349 0.03 4.39 -10.87
N GLY A 350 0.79 5.49 -10.72
CA GLY A 350 2.25 5.46 -10.76
C GLY A 350 2.91 4.61 -9.67
N ALA A 351 2.33 4.50 -8.47
CA ALA A 351 2.96 3.82 -7.33
C ALA A 351 2.61 2.33 -7.20
N THR A 352 1.53 1.87 -7.85
CA THR A 352 0.98 0.52 -7.64
C THR A 352 1.98 -0.59 -7.90
N GLY A 353 2.65 -0.57 -9.05
CA GLY A 353 3.65 -1.61 -9.38
C GLY A 353 4.82 -1.65 -8.40
N LEU A 354 5.22 -0.51 -7.85
CA LEU A 354 6.30 -0.47 -6.86
C LEU A 354 5.83 -0.88 -5.46
N ALA A 355 4.57 -0.61 -5.10
CA ALA A 355 3.98 -1.13 -3.86
C ALA A 355 3.80 -2.65 -3.89
N GLN A 356 3.46 -3.23 -5.04
CA GLN A 356 3.47 -4.68 -5.23
C GLN A 356 4.89 -5.25 -5.04
N CYS A 357 5.90 -4.64 -5.67
CA CYS A 357 7.30 -5.01 -5.50
C CYS A 357 7.72 -4.95 -4.02
N ALA A 358 7.36 -3.88 -3.30
CA ALA A 358 7.66 -3.72 -1.88
C ALA A 358 7.07 -4.85 -1.02
N GLU A 359 5.79 -5.20 -1.19
CA GLU A 359 5.17 -6.30 -0.45
C GLU A 359 5.87 -7.63 -0.72
N LEU A 360 6.12 -7.98 -1.99
CA LEU A 360 6.78 -9.26 -2.31
C LEU A 360 8.21 -9.33 -1.76
N ASN A 361 8.92 -8.20 -1.73
CA ASN A 361 10.23 -8.10 -1.09
C ASN A 361 10.15 -8.35 0.42
N TRP A 362 9.19 -7.72 1.11
CA TRP A 362 8.99 -7.96 2.55
C TRP A 362 8.60 -9.41 2.84
N GLN A 363 7.77 -10.02 1.99
CA GLN A 363 7.36 -11.42 2.12
C GLN A 363 8.56 -12.37 1.99
N LEU A 364 9.38 -12.21 0.94
CA LEU A 364 10.54 -13.05 0.69
C LEU A 364 11.65 -12.85 1.74
N ARG A 365 11.80 -11.64 2.28
CA ARG A 365 12.74 -11.33 3.37
C ARG A 365 12.23 -11.72 4.75
N ASN A 366 11.01 -12.27 4.84
CA ASN A 366 10.37 -12.68 6.09
C ASN A 366 10.19 -11.52 7.10
N ILE A 367 9.81 -10.34 6.60
CA ILE A 367 9.59 -9.11 7.40
C ILE A 367 8.22 -8.47 7.13
N ALA A 368 7.26 -9.21 6.56
CA ALA A 368 5.91 -8.71 6.26
C ALA A 368 4.97 -8.67 7.49
N GLY A 369 5.47 -8.98 8.68
CA GLY A 369 4.72 -8.92 9.95
C GLY A 369 3.49 -9.83 9.94
N ALA A 370 2.33 -9.28 10.33
CA ALA A 370 1.07 -10.04 10.38
C ALA A 370 0.57 -10.55 9.02
N ARG A 371 1.17 -10.09 7.91
CA ARG A 371 0.84 -10.54 6.56
C ARG A 371 1.74 -11.69 6.07
N GLN A 372 2.74 -12.09 6.87
CA GLN A 372 3.78 -13.01 6.44
C GLN A 372 3.22 -14.33 5.92
N VAL A 373 3.62 -14.70 4.71
CA VAL A 373 3.38 -16.02 4.11
C VAL A 373 4.51 -16.95 4.57
N ALA A 374 4.14 -18.00 5.28
CA ALA A 374 5.10 -18.96 5.81
C ALA A 374 5.82 -19.70 4.67
N GLY A 375 7.16 -19.68 4.70
CA GLY A 375 7.98 -20.47 3.77
C GLY A 375 7.97 -19.99 2.31
N ALA A 376 7.54 -18.74 2.04
CA ALA A 376 7.58 -18.18 0.69
C ALA A 376 9.01 -18.17 0.13
N LYS A 377 9.21 -18.79 -1.04
CA LYS A 377 10.52 -18.86 -1.73
C LYS A 377 10.50 -18.13 -3.06
N HIS A 378 9.38 -18.22 -3.78
CA HIS A 378 9.16 -17.50 -5.02
C HIS A 378 7.91 -16.65 -4.93
N ALA A 379 8.02 -15.44 -5.45
CA ALA A 379 6.96 -14.46 -5.47
C ALA A 379 6.70 -14.00 -6.90
N LEU A 380 5.43 -13.77 -7.25
CA LEU A 380 5.04 -13.29 -8.58
C LEU A 380 4.32 -11.94 -8.45
N GLN A 381 4.74 -10.99 -9.27
CA GLN A 381 4.06 -9.72 -9.48
C GLN A 381 3.34 -9.71 -10.82
N HIS A 382 2.13 -9.15 -10.85
CA HIS A 382 1.40 -8.83 -12.06
C HIS A 382 0.83 -7.40 -11.98
N ASN A 383 1.19 -6.55 -12.93
CA ASN A 383 0.69 -5.18 -13.03
C ASN A 383 0.30 -4.87 -14.48
N ILE A 384 -0.98 -4.58 -14.72
CA ILE A 384 -1.48 -4.21 -16.05
C ILE A 384 -1.99 -2.77 -16.06
N GLY A 385 -1.86 -2.08 -17.19
CA GLY A 385 -2.54 -0.84 -17.52
C GLY A 385 -3.07 -0.91 -18.93
N LEU A 386 -4.36 -0.59 -19.12
CA LEU A 386 -4.99 -0.60 -20.46
C LEU A 386 -4.41 0.52 -21.34
N GLY A 387 -4.52 0.38 -22.66
CA GLY A 387 -3.87 1.24 -23.64
C GLY A 387 -2.91 0.49 -24.57
N GLY A 388 -2.11 -0.48 -24.12
CA GLY A 388 -1.62 -0.69 -22.77
C GLY A 388 -0.44 -1.67 -22.69
N ALA A 389 0.05 -1.86 -21.46
CA ALA A 389 1.14 -2.78 -21.15
C ALA A 389 0.87 -3.54 -19.85
N VAL A 390 1.29 -4.80 -19.81
CA VAL A 390 1.38 -5.61 -18.60
C VAL A 390 2.84 -5.93 -18.30
N VAL A 391 3.18 -5.94 -17.01
CA VAL A 391 4.47 -6.38 -16.51
C VAL A 391 4.26 -7.53 -15.53
N VAL A 392 4.91 -8.66 -15.80
CA VAL A 392 4.99 -9.82 -14.90
C VAL A 392 6.42 -9.99 -14.44
N ALA A 393 6.63 -10.17 -13.14
CA ALA A 393 7.96 -10.39 -12.57
C ALA A 393 7.97 -11.52 -11.56
N ILE A 394 9.06 -12.29 -11.52
CA ILE A 394 9.27 -13.38 -10.57
C ILE A 394 10.49 -13.05 -9.71
N TYR A 395 10.35 -13.19 -8.40
CA TYR A 395 11.34 -12.82 -7.40
C TYR A 395 11.72 -14.01 -6.51
N ARG A 396 12.95 -14.00 -5.99
CA ARG A 396 13.42 -14.89 -4.91
C ARG A 396 14.50 -14.21 -4.07
N LEU A 397 14.83 -14.74 -2.90
CA LEU A 397 16.05 -14.29 -2.19
C LEU A 397 17.29 -14.58 -3.04
N GLY A 398 18.15 -13.58 -3.23
CA GLY A 398 19.33 -13.69 -4.09
C GLY A 398 20.46 -14.55 -3.50
N PHE A 399 20.54 -14.62 -2.17
CA PHE A 399 21.59 -15.31 -1.41
C PHE A 399 21.02 -16.11 -0.22
N PRO A 400 20.20 -17.15 -0.46
CA PRO A 400 19.44 -17.82 0.60
C PRO A 400 20.31 -18.54 1.65
N GLN A 401 21.53 -18.97 1.29
CA GLN A 401 22.43 -19.68 2.21
C GLN A 401 22.97 -18.78 3.34
N ASN A 402 23.11 -17.46 3.11
CA ASN A 402 23.59 -16.53 4.14
C ASN A 402 22.51 -16.27 5.22
N SER A 403 21.22 -16.42 4.89
CA SER A 403 20.12 -16.25 5.85
C SER A 403 20.03 -17.38 6.90
N ALA A 404 20.57 -18.56 6.60
CA ALA A 404 20.56 -19.71 7.50
C ALA A 404 21.57 -19.58 8.65
N GLN A 405 22.70 -18.88 8.44
CA GLN A 405 23.73 -18.68 9.47
C GLN A 405 23.25 -17.80 10.63
N ILE A 406 22.24 -16.95 10.41
CA ILE A 406 21.63 -16.11 11.46
C ILE A 406 20.62 -16.93 12.28
N LYS A 407 19.90 -17.88 11.68
CA LYS A 407 19.00 -18.79 12.42
C LYS A 407 19.77 -19.61 13.46
N THR A 408 20.98 -20.06 13.15
CA THR A 408 21.84 -20.72 14.14
C THR A 408 22.21 -19.80 15.29
N PHE A 409 22.37 -18.49 15.06
CA PHE A 409 22.65 -17.53 16.15
C PHE A 409 21.42 -17.28 17.02
N ASP A 410 20.24 -17.12 16.43
CA ASP A 410 18.98 -16.85 17.15
C ASP A 410 18.45 -18.09 17.91
N GLU A 411 18.64 -19.29 17.37
CA GLU A 411 18.38 -20.55 18.08
C GLU A 411 19.37 -20.79 19.23
N THR A 412 20.65 -20.44 19.03
CA THR A 412 21.67 -20.48 20.10
C THR A 412 21.34 -19.46 21.19
N PHE A 413 20.87 -18.26 20.82
CA PHE A 413 20.45 -17.22 21.76
C PHE A 413 19.17 -17.58 22.51
N LYS A 414 18.22 -18.27 21.86
CA LYS A 414 17.02 -18.84 22.52
C LYS A 414 17.37 -19.96 23.49
N LYS A 415 18.32 -20.84 23.14
CA LYS A 415 18.87 -21.86 24.06
C LYS A 415 19.62 -21.26 25.25
N LEU A 416 20.30 -20.12 25.06
CA LEU A 416 20.96 -19.39 26.15
C LEU A 416 19.98 -18.73 27.13
N LYS A 417 18.82 -18.26 26.65
CA LYS A 417 17.75 -17.71 27.52
C LYS A 417 17.08 -18.74 28.44
N THR A 418 17.15 -20.03 28.10
CA THR A 418 16.53 -21.10 28.88
C THR A 418 17.46 -21.71 29.93
N ASN A 419 18.68 -21.21 30.07
CA ASN A 419 19.65 -21.71 31.06
C ASN A 419 19.50 -20.95 32.40
N PRO A 420 19.10 -21.62 33.50
CA PRO A 420 18.86 -20.97 34.79
C PRO A 420 20.11 -20.37 35.46
N ASP A 421 21.32 -20.74 35.02
CA ASP A 421 22.59 -20.20 35.54
C ASP A 421 23.13 -18.98 34.76
N PHE A 422 22.35 -18.43 33.82
CA PHE A 422 22.81 -17.35 32.95
C PHE A 422 22.66 -15.95 33.57
N GLU A 423 23.70 -15.46 34.24
CA GLU A 423 23.74 -14.10 34.80
C GLU A 423 23.92 -13.01 33.71
N PHE A 424 22.80 -12.39 33.29
CA PHE A 424 22.76 -11.26 32.35
C PHE A 424 23.68 -10.07 32.73
N GLN A 425 24.02 -9.92 34.01
CA GLN A 425 24.90 -8.84 34.48
C GLN A 425 26.37 -9.08 34.13
N LYS A 426 26.86 -10.32 34.19
CA LYS A 426 28.24 -10.67 33.79
C LYS A 426 28.44 -10.49 32.29
N LEU A 427 27.47 -10.92 31.48
CA LEU A 427 27.57 -10.80 30.02
C LEU A 427 27.60 -9.34 29.55
N ARG A 428 26.76 -8.47 30.14
CA ARG A 428 26.81 -7.03 29.85
C ARG A 428 28.15 -6.41 30.20
N HIS A 429 28.76 -6.84 31.31
CA HIS A 429 30.08 -6.38 31.73
C HIS A 429 31.18 -6.85 30.78
N GLU A 430 31.14 -8.10 30.31
CA GLU A 430 32.11 -8.63 29.35
C GLU A 430 31.97 -8.02 27.95
N VAL A 431 30.74 -7.84 27.46
CA VAL A 431 30.48 -7.17 26.16
C VAL A 431 30.95 -5.72 26.21
N PHE A 432 30.72 -5.00 27.31
CA PHE A 432 31.22 -3.64 27.49
C PHE A 432 32.76 -3.59 27.59
N LYS A 433 33.37 -4.56 28.28
CA LYS A 433 34.84 -4.68 28.40
C LYS A 433 35.50 -5.01 27.06
N PHE A 434 34.86 -5.86 26.25
CA PHE A 434 35.30 -6.17 24.89
C PHE A 434 35.20 -4.94 23.96
N GLY A 435 34.04 -4.28 23.95
CA GLY A 435 33.78 -3.09 23.11
C GLY A 435 34.61 -1.86 23.48
N THR A 436 35.21 -1.82 24.68
CA THR A 436 36.08 -0.72 25.12
C THR A 436 37.57 -1.08 25.13
N SER A 437 37.95 -2.31 24.77
CA SER A 437 39.34 -2.80 24.90
C SER A 437 40.36 -2.00 24.06
N GLY A 438 39.97 -1.53 22.87
CA GLY A 438 40.80 -0.75 21.95
C GLY A 438 40.81 0.77 22.15
N LEU A 439 40.01 1.30 23.08
CA LEU A 439 39.91 2.74 23.34
C LEU A 439 41.08 3.26 24.19
N ASP A 440 41.41 4.54 24.05
CA ASP A 440 42.42 5.19 24.89
C ASP A 440 41.92 5.41 26.34
N ARG A 441 42.80 5.88 27.24
CA ARG A 441 42.44 6.04 28.67
C ARG A 441 41.31 7.05 28.91
N THR A 442 41.21 8.09 28.08
CA THR A 442 40.22 9.15 28.20
C THR A 442 38.88 8.66 27.67
N GLU A 443 38.89 8.03 26.50
CA GLU A 443 37.70 7.43 25.85
C GLU A 443 37.11 6.28 26.71
N LYS A 444 37.96 5.43 27.31
CA LYS A 444 37.52 4.40 28.27
C LYS A 444 36.81 5.01 29.48
N ARG A 445 37.24 6.19 29.91
CA ARG A 445 36.65 6.88 31.07
C ARG A 445 35.31 7.51 30.70
N GLU A 446 35.19 8.08 29.51
CA GLU A 446 33.92 8.63 29.00
C GLU A 446 32.89 7.54 28.72
N ALA A 447 33.30 6.42 28.09
CA ALA A 447 32.44 5.27 27.86
C ALA A 447 31.89 4.71 29.19
N LYS A 448 32.72 4.63 30.24
CA LYS A 448 32.29 4.20 31.59
C LYS A 448 31.29 5.17 32.22
N ILE A 449 31.50 6.47 32.04
CA ILE A 449 30.58 7.50 32.57
C ILE A 449 29.25 7.46 31.81
N ALA A 450 29.27 7.35 30.48
CA ALA A 450 28.08 7.23 29.66
C ALA A 450 27.30 5.95 30.00
N HIS A 451 28.01 4.83 30.22
CA HIS A 451 27.39 3.58 30.65
C HIS A 451 26.75 3.71 32.04
N ALA A 452 27.43 4.31 33.01
CA ALA A 452 26.87 4.57 34.33
C ALA A 452 25.63 5.48 34.27
N ILE A 453 25.63 6.50 33.40
CA ILE A 453 24.46 7.37 33.16
C ILE A 453 23.31 6.58 32.54
N SER A 454 23.59 5.70 31.56
CA SER A 454 22.57 4.82 30.96
C SER A 454 21.95 3.85 31.97
N LEU A 455 22.68 3.52 33.04
CA LEU A 455 22.23 2.71 34.18
C LEU A 455 21.60 3.56 35.30
N GLY A 456 21.39 4.86 35.09
CA GLY A 456 20.67 5.74 36.01
C GLY A 456 21.55 6.59 36.94
N ALA A 457 22.87 6.60 36.76
CA ALA A 457 23.74 7.48 37.56
C ALA A 457 23.55 8.97 37.16
N PRO A 458 23.43 9.89 38.12
CA PRO A 458 23.26 11.30 37.83
C PRO A 458 24.51 11.93 37.20
N ARG A 459 24.32 12.83 36.22
CA ARG A 459 25.42 13.55 35.54
C ARG A 459 26.23 14.39 36.52
N LYS A 460 27.56 14.30 36.42
CA LYS A 460 28.53 14.99 37.29
C LYS A 460 28.33 16.52 37.25
N GLY A 461 28.20 17.16 38.41
CA GLY A 461 28.28 18.63 38.53
C GLY A 461 27.07 19.37 39.14
N LYS A 462 25.99 18.69 39.55
CA LYS A 462 24.89 19.34 40.30
C LYS A 462 24.59 18.60 41.59
N TYR A 463 25.35 18.91 42.65
CA TYR A 463 24.88 18.61 44.00
C TYR A 463 23.93 19.74 44.40
N LYS A 464 22.62 19.47 44.43
CA LYS A 464 21.66 20.32 45.16
C LYS A 464 21.63 19.85 46.61
N ASN A 465 21.67 20.80 47.55
CA ASN A 465 21.52 20.49 48.97
C ASN A 465 20.17 19.78 49.19
N TYR A 466 20.15 18.67 49.93
CA TYR A 466 18.95 17.87 50.17
C TYR A 466 17.77 18.71 50.70
N LYS A 467 18.07 19.73 51.51
CA LYS A 467 17.06 20.65 52.05
C LYS A 467 16.39 21.47 50.95
N GLN A 468 17.15 21.98 49.98
CA GLN A 468 16.64 22.70 48.81
C GLN A 468 15.83 21.81 47.88
N LEU A 469 16.25 20.54 47.68
CA LEU A 469 15.49 19.58 46.88
C LEU A 469 14.11 19.29 47.50
N MET A 470 14.04 19.20 48.83
CA MET A 470 12.80 18.95 49.55
C MET A 470 11.88 20.17 49.57
N GLU A 471 12.43 21.39 49.61
CA GLU A 471 11.68 22.64 49.47
C GLU A 471 11.11 22.81 48.05
N GLU A 472 11.90 22.54 47.01
CA GLU A 472 11.42 22.55 45.61
C GLU A 472 10.31 21.52 45.38
N ARG A 473 10.46 20.29 45.92
CA ARG A 473 9.42 19.26 45.83
C ARG A 473 8.14 19.64 46.56
N LYS A 474 8.24 20.32 47.72
CA LYS A 474 7.08 20.87 48.40
C LYS A 474 6.40 21.95 47.56
N ALA A 475 7.17 22.87 46.98
CA ALA A 475 6.63 23.95 46.14
C ALA A 475 5.94 23.45 44.86
N ILE A 476 6.49 22.40 44.23
CA ILE A 476 5.89 21.76 43.06
C ILE A 476 4.57 21.09 43.45
N LYS A 477 4.56 20.34 44.56
CA LYS A 477 3.35 19.68 45.03
C LYS A 477 2.25 20.67 45.40
N THR A 478 2.60 21.80 46.06
CA THR A 478 1.65 22.88 46.36
C THR A 478 1.08 23.49 45.07
N ARG A 479 1.91 23.73 44.05
CA ARG A 479 1.42 24.22 42.75
C ARG A 479 0.51 23.23 42.02
N GLU A 480 0.82 21.94 42.06
CA GLU A 480 -0.03 20.90 41.46
C GLU A 480 -1.36 20.75 42.19
N ASP A 481 -1.37 20.92 43.51
CA ASP A 481 -2.58 20.90 44.34
C ASP A 481 -3.42 22.17 44.09
N ASP A 482 -2.80 23.34 43.97
CA ASP A 482 -3.46 24.61 43.60
C ASP A 482 -4.06 24.55 42.18
N GLU A 483 -3.35 23.98 41.20
CA GLU A 483 -3.85 23.78 39.83
C GLU A 483 -5.01 22.80 39.77
N LYS A 484 -4.98 21.73 40.58
CA LYS A 484 -6.11 20.80 40.71
C LYS A 484 -7.31 21.47 41.33
N GLU A 485 -7.10 22.31 42.34
CA GLU A 485 -8.18 23.04 43.00
C GLU A 485 -8.81 24.07 42.04
N GLN A 486 -8.00 24.85 41.31
CA GLN A 486 -8.48 25.78 40.28
C GLN A 486 -9.23 25.08 39.14
N ASN A 487 -8.72 23.94 38.66
CA ASN A 487 -9.40 23.15 37.63
C ASN A 487 -10.73 22.56 38.14
N SER A 488 -10.76 22.11 39.40
CA SER A 488 -12.00 21.62 40.01
C SER A 488 -13.05 22.73 40.15
N GLN A 489 -12.65 23.94 40.54
CA GLN A 489 -13.52 25.11 40.65
C GLN A 489 -14.03 25.58 39.28
N GLN A 490 -13.19 25.56 38.23
CA GLN A 490 -13.63 25.85 36.86
C GLN A 490 -14.65 24.84 36.33
N ILE A 491 -14.46 23.55 36.59
CA ILE A 491 -15.40 22.48 36.20
C ILE A 491 -16.72 22.64 36.97
N HIS A 492 -16.67 22.96 38.27
CA HIS A 492 -17.86 23.21 39.07
C HIS A 492 -18.63 24.45 38.59
N HIS A 493 -17.93 25.53 38.23
CA HIS A 493 -18.54 26.76 37.71
C HIS A 493 -19.21 26.53 36.34
N LYS A 494 -18.55 25.82 35.40
CA LYS A 494 -19.12 25.44 34.11
C LYS A 494 -20.36 24.54 34.26
N THR A 495 -20.36 23.62 35.23
CA THR A 495 -21.49 22.72 35.50
C THR A 495 -22.68 23.47 36.14
N LYS A 496 -22.42 24.46 36.99
CA LYS A 496 -23.45 25.35 37.57
C LYS A 496 -24.10 26.24 36.50
N ILE A 497 -23.31 26.80 35.58
CA ILE A 497 -23.81 27.60 34.43
C ILE A 497 -24.67 26.74 33.49
N TYR A 498 -24.26 25.48 33.25
CA TYR A 498 -25.02 24.56 32.41
C TYR A 498 -26.38 24.17 33.04
N LYS A 499 -26.41 23.93 34.36
CA LYS A 499 -27.67 23.65 35.09
C LYS A 499 -28.58 24.88 35.21
N GLN A 500 -28.04 26.09 35.42
CA GLN A 500 -28.83 27.33 35.43
C GLN A 500 -29.38 27.70 34.05
N LYS A 501 -28.66 27.42 32.95
CA LYS A 501 -29.19 27.58 31.58
C LYS A 501 -30.32 26.60 31.26
N LYS A 502 -30.32 25.41 31.86
CA LYS A 502 -31.41 24.42 31.73
C LYS A 502 -32.65 24.78 32.57
N GLN A 503 -32.46 25.42 33.73
CA GLN A 503 -33.57 25.92 34.57
C GLN A 503 -34.16 27.26 34.10
N LYS A 504 -33.41 28.12 33.40
CA LYS A 504 -33.92 29.39 32.84
C LYS A 504 -34.71 29.25 31.52
N ARG A 505 -34.78 28.05 30.94
CA ARG A 505 -35.64 27.74 29.78
C ARG A 505 -36.90 26.98 30.19
N ASN A 506 -37.62 27.46 31.20
CA ASN A 506 -39.07 27.30 31.30
C ASN A 506 -39.66 28.16 32.42
N PRO A 507 -40.38 29.25 32.08
CA PRO A 507 -41.53 29.64 32.87
C PRO A 507 -42.71 29.90 31.92
N ASN A 508 -43.43 28.83 31.62
CA ASN A 508 -44.90 28.78 31.60
C ASN A 508 -45.29 27.43 30.99
N GLY A 509 -45.47 26.45 31.86
CA GLY A 509 -46.11 25.20 31.47
C GLY A 509 -47.55 25.49 31.07
N VAL A 510 -47.92 25.06 29.86
CA VAL A 510 -49.30 24.63 29.57
C VAL A 510 -49.24 23.32 28.79
N LYS A 511 -50.16 22.47 29.21
CA LYS A 511 -50.41 21.05 28.94
C LYS A 511 -50.32 20.65 27.47
N GLY A 512 -49.93 19.39 27.29
CA GLY A 512 -49.68 18.77 26.00
C GLY A 512 -50.88 18.70 25.07
N PHE A 513 -50.57 18.53 23.79
CA PHE A 513 -51.43 17.94 22.77
C PHE A 513 -50.52 17.35 21.69
N ASP A 514 -50.85 16.12 21.29
CA ASP A 514 -50.31 15.41 20.13
C ASP A 514 -50.40 16.28 18.87
N TYR A 515 -49.34 16.31 18.07
CA TYR A 515 -49.44 16.78 16.68
C TYR A 515 -49.08 15.67 15.70
N GLN A 516 -50.12 15.27 14.96
CA GLN A 516 -50.08 14.41 13.79
C GLN A 516 -49.15 14.97 12.72
N ILE A 517 -48.25 14.12 12.25
CA ILE A 517 -47.43 14.35 11.05
C ILE A 517 -48.37 14.35 9.84
N GLY A 518 -48.40 15.46 9.09
CA GLY A 518 -49.14 15.56 7.83
C GLY A 518 -48.62 14.57 6.78
N LYS A 519 -49.53 13.95 6.03
CA LYS A 519 -49.21 12.93 5.00
C LYS A 519 -48.50 13.56 3.80
N TYR A 520 -47.36 13.00 3.44
CA TYR A 520 -46.64 13.27 2.19
C TYR A 520 -47.12 12.30 1.11
N ARG A 521 -47.38 12.78 -0.11
CA ARG A 521 -47.62 11.93 -1.28
C ARG A 521 -46.81 12.49 -2.46
N ASN A 522 -45.98 11.65 -3.06
CA ASN A 522 -45.13 11.95 -4.23
C ASN A 522 -44.23 13.19 -4.09
N GLY A 523 -43.61 13.38 -2.92
CA GLY A 523 -42.50 14.32 -2.75
C GLY A 523 -42.87 15.81 -2.71
N VAL A 524 -44.15 16.17 -2.63
CA VAL A 524 -44.59 17.57 -2.46
C VAL A 524 -45.56 17.69 -1.28
N GLN A 525 -45.30 18.65 -0.40
CA GLN A 525 -46.12 18.93 0.77
C GLN A 525 -47.38 19.71 0.34
N PHE A 526 -48.57 19.13 0.56
CA PHE A 526 -49.83 19.83 0.36
C PHE A 526 -50.16 20.67 1.59
N VAL A 527 -50.30 21.98 1.40
CA VAL A 527 -50.84 22.90 2.41
C VAL A 527 -52.32 23.11 2.11
N ASP A 528 -53.19 22.80 3.08
CA ASP A 528 -54.63 23.02 2.97
C ASP A 528 -54.92 24.53 2.84
N LYS A 529 -55.83 24.90 1.91
CA LYS A 529 -56.23 26.28 1.59
C LYS A 529 -56.79 27.06 2.78
N LYS A 530 -57.11 26.39 3.90
CA LYS A 530 -57.49 27.04 5.16
C LYS A 530 -56.33 27.72 5.91
N GLN A 531 -55.06 27.41 5.61
CA GLN A 531 -53.90 28.03 6.27
C GLN A 531 -53.35 29.29 5.56
N MET A 532 -53.90 29.68 4.40
CA MET A 532 -53.43 30.84 3.62
C MET A 532 -54.19 32.17 3.88
N LYS A 533 -55.07 32.25 4.88
CA LYS A 533 -55.81 33.50 5.18
C LYS A 533 -55.68 33.92 6.66
N SER A 534 -54.55 34.51 7.05
CA SER A 534 -54.52 35.44 8.20
C SER A 534 -53.28 36.35 8.31
N LYS A 535 -52.65 36.71 7.18
CA LYS A 535 -51.81 37.92 7.12
C LYS A 535 -52.40 38.90 6.11
N ASN A 536 -53.58 39.42 6.46
CA ASN A 536 -54.00 40.74 6.04
C ASN A 536 -54.60 41.47 7.25
N LYS A 537 -53.91 42.56 7.63
CA LYS A 537 -54.31 43.69 8.48
C LYS A 537 -55.76 43.69 8.99
N ARG A 538 -55.95 43.74 10.31
CA ARG A 538 -56.56 44.87 11.08
C ARG A 538 -56.90 44.48 12.52
N LYS A 539 -56.55 45.42 13.41
CA LYS A 539 -56.90 45.64 14.83
C LYS A 539 -56.46 44.59 15.83
#